data_AF-A0A7J4AZ59-F1
#
_entry.id   AF-A0A7J4AZ59-F1
#
_cell.length_a   1.000
_cell.length_b   1.000
_cell.length_c   1.000
_cell.angle_alpha   90.00
_cell.angle_beta   90.00
_cell.angle_gamma   90.00
#
_symmetry.space_group_name_H-M   'P 1'
#
loop_
_entity.id
_entity.type
_entity.pdbx_description
1 polymer ?
#
loop_
_entity_poly.entity_id
_entity_poly.type
_entity_poly.pdbx_seq_one_letter_code
_entity_poly.pdbx_strand_id
1 'polypeptide(L)'
;MAPQEIKPYPIRKKFILIDHSIIDVGGHHYEYAMHVLEAAEKMGYAPILATNRRFKASSQVPWEIYPVYKYGFWFRLAEPLWYRSFKRFISAIKRSLFSLKIKLIFSEVGFFWAIRNQVGEYLRRQTPEASLALGFYAIAWYGYRVIYSSLIFIWSVLPFQVQDYFRRLFGNLKTFIRVISSPMVLLFRPPDWMNRWFADYLKMRQFGKDTWRLFRRVRLEKGDIIFIPTLSHIEMLGLLRYLKKDPNSTQATWHLLFRRNLYNGREPDYAAQDEALRPVRNAFLQFLENLPAHRVYFYTDTEELTAQYNRLLGGTRFRTLPIPHTHPPLEYSHSDKRPLRIIYVGDARAEKGYHHLPRIVQDLWADYVETGKVVFVFQSNYNTPEGEPEAIVARSQLECYPNDKVMLIKEPLSSEEYWNLLSTGDINLLLYDRDNYYARSSGIFIESLALGIPVIVPAGTWMARQLTDEIYRYHVSLTQTMEVLKLRRGEELRWRRYGQPEFNPMSNGEVTFGGASEKAYCWLAVPKRATHLLVFFKIVTPKLFVQVFVDQLDRDNMRKKFNSIIVGQGSEGDFASILVPLDREAVKIWLGLKNAF
;
A
#
# COMPACT_ATOMS: atom_id res chain seq x y z
N MET A 1 26.79 27.68 -61.31
CA MET A 1 26.35 27.34 -59.94
C MET A 1 26.51 25.84 -59.78
N ALA A 2 27.46 25.40 -58.95
CA ALA A 2 27.60 23.98 -58.61
C ALA A 2 26.38 23.54 -57.77
N PRO A 3 25.88 22.31 -57.93
CA PRO A 3 24.80 21.80 -57.09
C PRO A 3 25.30 21.70 -55.64
N GLN A 4 24.57 22.29 -54.70
CA GLN A 4 24.82 22.13 -53.28
C GLN A 4 24.68 20.65 -52.91
N GLU A 5 25.78 20.03 -52.47
CA GLU A 5 25.77 18.75 -51.79
C GLU A 5 24.84 18.85 -50.57
N ILE A 6 23.71 18.16 -50.64
CA ILE A 6 22.85 17.91 -49.49
C ILE A 6 23.64 16.99 -48.56
N LYS A 7 24.33 17.57 -47.57
CA LYS A 7 24.90 16.80 -46.47
C LYS A 7 23.76 16.03 -45.79
N PRO A 8 23.82 14.69 -45.69
CA PRO A 8 22.80 13.94 -44.97
C PRO A 8 22.78 14.42 -43.52
N TYR A 9 21.60 14.87 -43.05
CA TYR A 9 21.38 15.14 -41.64
C TYR A 9 21.83 13.91 -40.84
N PRO A 10 22.59 14.08 -39.74
CA PRO A 10 23.00 12.94 -38.92
C PRO A 10 21.75 12.20 -38.45
N ILE A 11 21.68 10.91 -38.75
CA ILE A 11 20.59 10.03 -38.30
C ILE A 11 20.53 10.14 -36.78
N ARG A 12 19.42 10.69 -36.25
CA ARG A 12 19.23 10.82 -34.80
C ARG A 12 19.22 9.43 -34.18
N LYS A 13 20.03 9.23 -33.14
CA LYS A 13 20.03 7.98 -32.36
C LYS A 13 18.65 7.74 -31.76
N LYS A 14 18.21 6.50 -31.72
CA LYS A 14 16.86 6.17 -31.25
C LYS A 14 16.85 5.97 -29.74
N PHE A 15 15.79 6.47 -29.09
CA PHE A 15 15.46 6.14 -27.71
C PHE A 15 14.15 5.35 -27.72
N ILE A 16 14.24 4.05 -27.49
CA ILE A 16 13.12 3.12 -27.63
C ILE A 16 12.63 2.73 -26.24
N LEU A 17 11.47 3.24 -25.85
CA LEU A 17 10.81 2.88 -24.60
C LEU A 17 9.84 1.72 -24.83
N ILE A 18 10.00 0.64 -24.07
CA ILE A 18 9.14 -0.55 -24.13
C ILE A 18 8.36 -0.66 -22.84
N ASP A 19 7.06 -0.33 -22.86
CA ASP A 19 6.15 -0.63 -21.75
C ASP A 19 4.94 -1.43 -22.25
N HIS A 20 5.00 -2.73 -22.04
CA HIS A 20 3.98 -3.69 -22.46
C HIS A 20 2.67 -3.59 -21.65
N SER A 21 2.62 -2.75 -20.61
CA SER A 21 1.44 -2.52 -19.77
C SER A 21 0.57 -1.36 -20.24
N ILE A 22 1.06 -0.51 -21.14
CA ILE A 22 0.29 0.59 -21.73
C ILE A 22 -0.75 -0.01 -22.71
N ILE A 23 -2.05 0.13 -22.37
CA ILE A 23 -3.19 -0.41 -23.15
C ILE A 23 -4.17 0.67 -23.63
N ASP A 24 -4.11 1.86 -23.06
CA ASP A 24 -4.95 3.02 -23.33
C ASP A 24 -4.14 4.31 -23.16
N VAL A 25 -4.69 5.41 -23.68
CA VAL A 25 -4.15 6.75 -23.41
C VAL A 25 -4.53 7.08 -21.98
N GLY A 26 -3.49 7.33 -21.18
CA GLY A 26 -3.63 7.75 -19.81
C GLY A 26 -3.29 6.72 -18.74
N GLY A 27 -3.26 7.20 -17.51
CA GLY A 27 -2.82 6.42 -16.35
C GLY A 27 -1.30 6.37 -16.20
N HIS A 28 -0.84 5.90 -15.05
CA HIS A 28 0.55 6.07 -14.61
C HIS A 28 1.61 5.50 -15.55
N HIS A 29 1.32 4.42 -16.29
CA HIS A 29 2.29 3.84 -17.23
C HIS A 29 2.47 4.70 -18.49
N TYR A 30 1.38 5.27 -19.00
CA TYR A 30 1.42 6.13 -20.19
C TYR A 30 2.08 7.46 -19.86
N GLU A 31 1.66 8.14 -18.79
CA GLU A 31 2.24 9.42 -18.33
C GLU A 31 3.74 9.32 -18.07
N TYR A 32 4.17 8.24 -17.42
CA TYR A 32 5.59 7.96 -17.22
C TYR A 32 6.35 7.88 -18.56
N ALA A 33 5.80 7.16 -19.54
CA ALA A 33 6.43 7.03 -20.85
C ALA A 33 6.51 8.37 -21.57
N MET A 34 5.47 9.21 -21.46
CA MET A 34 5.45 10.57 -22.01
C MET A 34 6.58 11.42 -21.44
N HIS A 35 6.72 11.49 -20.12
CA HIS A 35 7.79 12.25 -19.45
C HIS A 35 9.18 11.86 -19.92
N VAL A 36 9.44 10.56 -20.04
CA VAL A 36 10.76 10.05 -20.45
C VAL A 36 11.04 10.32 -21.92
N LEU A 37 10.05 10.12 -22.80
CA LEU A 37 10.21 10.30 -24.24
C LEU A 37 10.33 11.78 -24.63
N GLU A 38 9.59 12.68 -23.96
CA GLU A 38 9.77 14.14 -24.10
C GLU A 38 11.18 14.56 -23.70
N ALA A 39 11.68 14.04 -22.58
CA ALA A 39 13.05 14.32 -22.14
C ALA A 39 14.09 13.77 -23.13
N ALA A 40 13.87 12.58 -23.69
CA ALA A 40 14.75 12.00 -24.71
C ALA A 40 14.79 12.86 -25.99
N GLU A 41 13.64 13.35 -26.45
CA GLU A 41 13.55 14.25 -27.60
C GLU A 41 14.28 15.57 -27.37
N LYS A 42 14.10 16.19 -26.19
CA LYS A 42 14.85 17.39 -25.77
C LYS A 42 16.36 17.16 -25.75
N MET A 43 16.80 15.94 -25.47
CA MET A 43 18.22 15.52 -25.52
C MET A 43 18.69 15.12 -26.93
N GLY A 44 17.87 15.30 -27.96
CA GLY A 44 18.23 15.08 -29.37
C GLY A 44 18.06 13.65 -29.88
N TYR A 45 17.42 12.76 -29.11
CA TYR A 45 17.10 11.40 -29.56
C TYR A 45 15.84 11.39 -30.43
N ALA A 46 15.70 10.34 -31.24
CA ALA A 46 14.45 9.99 -31.91
C ALA A 46 13.63 9.02 -31.01
N PRO A 47 12.62 9.51 -30.28
CA PRO A 47 11.79 8.68 -29.39
C PRO A 47 10.92 7.68 -30.18
N ILE A 48 10.83 6.46 -29.66
CA ILE A 48 9.93 5.40 -30.14
C ILE A 48 9.27 4.75 -28.93
N LEU A 49 7.96 4.52 -29.01
CA LEU A 49 7.19 3.87 -27.96
C LEU A 49 6.68 2.49 -28.42
N ALA A 50 7.00 1.43 -27.68
CA ALA A 50 6.44 0.11 -27.90
C ALA A 50 5.48 -0.26 -26.77
N THR A 51 4.24 -0.61 -27.12
CA THR A 51 3.12 -0.79 -26.17
C THR A 51 2.46 -2.15 -26.29
N ASN A 52 1.41 -2.38 -25.50
CA ASN A 52 0.52 -3.52 -25.65
C ASN A 52 -0.25 -3.45 -26.98
N ARG A 53 -0.59 -4.59 -27.57
CA ARG A 53 -1.45 -4.68 -28.77
C ARG A 53 -2.84 -4.09 -28.60
N ARG A 54 -3.31 -4.00 -27.36
CA ARG A 54 -4.61 -3.38 -27.04
C ARG A 54 -4.58 -1.87 -27.09
N PHE A 55 -3.38 -1.26 -27.07
CA PHE A 55 -3.21 0.17 -27.21
C PHE A 55 -3.73 0.63 -28.57
N LYS A 56 -4.78 1.45 -28.52
CA LYS A 56 -5.30 2.15 -29.68
C LYS A 56 -4.61 3.50 -29.73
N ALA A 57 -3.66 3.66 -30.66
CA ALA A 57 -2.99 4.93 -30.86
C ALA A 57 -4.02 6.02 -31.17
N SER A 58 -4.08 7.08 -30.35
CA SER A 58 -4.67 8.33 -30.77
C SER A 58 -3.61 9.11 -31.56
N SER A 59 -4.03 9.87 -32.56
CA SER A 59 -3.17 10.68 -33.43
C SER A 59 -2.53 11.89 -32.72
N GLN A 60 -2.48 11.91 -31.38
CA GLN A 60 -2.09 13.08 -30.59
C GLN A 60 -0.61 13.15 -30.22
N VAL A 61 0.17 12.08 -30.42
CA VAL A 61 1.59 12.02 -30.03
C VAL A 61 2.50 12.01 -31.25
N PRO A 62 3.58 12.82 -31.25
CA PRO A 62 4.42 13.04 -32.45
C PRO A 62 5.41 11.89 -32.74
N TRP A 63 5.45 10.86 -31.90
CA TRP A 63 6.44 9.79 -31.98
C TRP A 63 5.88 8.51 -32.62
N GLU A 64 6.77 7.66 -33.15
CA GLU A 64 6.37 6.36 -33.68
C GLU A 64 5.93 5.41 -32.56
N ILE A 65 4.77 4.78 -32.74
CA ILE A 65 4.20 3.82 -31.78
C ILE A 65 4.07 2.43 -32.38
N TYR A 66 4.59 1.44 -31.67
CA TYR A 66 4.57 0.03 -32.05
C TYR A 66 3.77 -0.82 -31.02
N PRO A 67 2.45 -1.03 -31.23
CA PRO A 67 1.64 -1.88 -30.36
C PRO A 67 1.90 -3.37 -30.66
N VAL A 68 2.94 -3.94 -30.04
CA VAL A 68 3.48 -5.27 -30.40
C VAL A 68 3.29 -6.32 -29.31
N TYR A 69 3.22 -5.93 -28.04
CA TYR A 69 3.25 -6.87 -26.91
C TYR A 69 1.87 -7.43 -26.58
N LYS A 70 1.74 -8.76 -26.47
CA LYS A 70 0.44 -9.42 -26.21
C LYS A 70 0.00 -9.36 -24.75
N TYR A 71 0.94 -9.56 -23.84
CA TYR A 71 0.68 -9.60 -22.40
C TYR A 71 1.29 -8.37 -21.74
N GLY A 72 0.57 -7.75 -20.80
CA GLY A 72 1.11 -6.71 -19.93
C GLY A 72 1.76 -7.29 -18.67
N PHE A 73 2.35 -6.45 -17.85
CA PHE A 73 3.06 -6.86 -16.63
C PHE A 73 2.16 -7.65 -15.66
N TRP A 74 0.91 -7.19 -15.50
CA TRP A 74 -0.09 -7.77 -14.60
C TRP A 74 -0.88 -8.96 -15.19
N PHE A 75 -0.42 -9.55 -16.29
CA PHE A 75 -1.13 -10.65 -16.92
C PHE A 75 -1.37 -11.81 -15.94
N ARG A 76 -2.63 -12.22 -15.83
CA ARG A 76 -3.06 -13.45 -15.17
C ARG A 76 -3.79 -14.32 -16.18
N LEU A 77 -3.61 -15.63 -16.10
CA LEU A 77 -4.45 -16.56 -16.85
C LEU A 77 -5.90 -16.38 -16.40
N ALA A 78 -6.81 -16.29 -17.37
CA ALA A 78 -8.22 -16.30 -17.07
C ALA A 78 -8.57 -17.64 -16.40
N GLU A 79 -9.32 -17.58 -15.30
CA GLU A 79 -9.93 -18.77 -14.72
C GLU A 79 -10.78 -19.49 -15.78
N PRO A 80 -10.73 -20.83 -15.87
CA PRO A 80 -11.56 -21.59 -16.80
C PRO A 80 -13.05 -21.22 -16.68
N LEU A 81 -13.77 -21.18 -17.80
CA LEU A 81 -15.19 -20.77 -17.84
C LEU A 81 -16.06 -21.59 -16.88
N TRP A 82 -15.84 -22.91 -16.82
CA TRP A 82 -16.57 -23.80 -15.91
C TRP A 82 -16.31 -23.47 -14.43
N TYR A 83 -15.06 -23.08 -14.08
CA TYR A 83 -14.69 -22.69 -12.72
C TYR A 83 -15.33 -21.34 -12.34
N ARG A 84 -15.38 -20.39 -13.28
CA ARG A 84 -16.09 -19.11 -13.10
C ARG A 84 -17.58 -19.32 -12.85
N SER A 85 -18.22 -20.21 -13.62
CA SER A 85 -19.63 -20.57 -13.43
C SER A 85 -19.87 -21.23 -12.08
N PHE A 86 -19.01 -22.17 -11.69
CA PHE A 86 -19.07 -22.81 -10.37
C PHE A 86 -18.88 -21.81 -9.22
N LYS A 87 -17.89 -20.91 -9.32
CA LYS A 87 -17.63 -19.85 -8.33
C LYS A 87 -18.81 -18.88 -8.22
N ARG A 88 -19.44 -18.50 -9.34
CA ARG A 88 -20.65 -17.67 -9.37
C ARG A 88 -21.82 -18.38 -8.68
N PHE A 89 -22.03 -19.66 -8.96
CA PHE A 89 -23.05 -20.48 -8.32
C PHE A 89 -22.84 -20.60 -6.80
N ILE A 90 -21.63 -20.96 -6.36
CA ILE A 90 -21.29 -21.03 -4.93
C ILE A 90 -21.40 -19.65 -4.25
N SER A 91 -20.99 -18.58 -4.93
CA SER A 91 -21.11 -17.22 -4.39
C SER A 91 -22.56 -16.75 -4.33
N ALA A 92 -23.41 -17.17 -5.28
CA ALA A 92 -24.85 -16.94 -5.21
C ALA A 92 -25.47 -17.69 -4.04
N ILE A 93 -25.13 -18.96 -3.84
CA ILE A 93 -25.57 -19.74 -2.67
C ILE A 93 -25.10 -19.08 -1.37
N LYS A 94 -23.82 -18.69 -1.26
CA LYS A 94 -23.29 -18.00 -0.08
C LYS A 94 -23.98 -16.67 0.18
N ARG A 95 -24.26 -15.88 -0.86
CA ARG A 95 -25.01 -14.63 -0.74
C ARG A 95 -26.46 -14.88 -0.31
N SER A 96 -27.12 -15.88 -0.87
CA SER A 96 -28.46 -16.28 -0.44
C SER A 96 -28.48 -16.78 1.00
N LEU A 97 -27.52 -17.59 1.42
CA LEU A 97 -27.38 -18.05 2.81
C LEU A 97 -27.03 -16.90 3.76
N PHE A 98 -26.17 -15.96 3.35
CA PHE A 98 -25.84 -14.78 4.13
C PHE A 98 -27.05 -13.85 4.27
N SER A 99 -27.76 -13.58 3.17
CA SER A 99 -29.01 -12.82 3.17
C SER A 99 -30.07 -13.49 4.03
N LEU A 100 -30.25 -14.81 3.91
CA LEU A 100 -31.14 -15.60 4.76
C LEU A 100 -30.72 -15.51 6.23
N LYS A 101 -29.42 -15.63 6.53
CA LYS A 101 -28.89 -15.51 7.89
C LYS A 101 -29.14 -14.12 8.47
N ILE A 102 -28.90 -13.06 7.71
CA ILE A 102 -29.17 -11.68 8.13
C ILE A 102 -30.68 -11.49 8.35
N LYS A 103 -31.52 -11.87 7.38
CA LYS A 103 -32.98 -11.85 7.52
C LYS A 103 -33.45 -12.64 8.74
N LEU A 104 -32.80 -13.76 9.06
CA LEU A 104 -33.16 -14.61 10.19
C LEU A 104 -32.59 -14.10 11.52
N ILE A 105 -31.50 -13.33 11.53
CA ILE A 105 -30.97 -12.62 12.72
C ILE A 105 -31.86 -11.43 13.07
N PHE A 106 -32.34 -10.70 12.06
CA PHE A 106 -33.16 -9.50 12.22
C PHE A 106 -34.68 -9.76 12.07
N SER A 107 -35.11 -11.02 11.95
CA SER A 107 -36.53 -11.38 12.05
C SER A 107 -36.96 -11.47 13.51
N GLU A 108 -38.27 -11.50 13.76
CA GLU A 108 -38.82 -11.76 15.10
C GLU A 108 -38.21 -13.02 15.73
N VAL A 109 -38.10 -14.10 14.96
CA VAL A 109 -37.48 -15.37 15.40
C VAL A 109 -36.01 -15.16 15.81
N GLY A 110 -35.24 -14.37 15.05
CA GLY A 110 -33.85 -14.02 15.36
C GLY A 110 -33.67 -13.17 16.60
N PHE A 111 -34.53 -12.15 16.73
CA PHE A 111 -34.60 -11.31 17.91
C PHE A 111 -34.90 -12.15 19.16
N PHE A 112 -35.94 -13.00 19.12
CA PHE A 112 -36.28 -13.91 20.22
C PHE A 112 -35.17 -14.93 20.52
N TRP A 113 -34.47 -15.42 19.49
CA TRP A 113 -33.29 -16.27 19.67
C TRP A 113 -32.14 -15.52 20.37
N ALA A 114 -31.90 -14.25 20.04
CA ALA A 114 -30.87 -13.44 20.67
C ALA A 114 -31.17 -13.18 22.16
N ILE A 115 -32.44 -12.90 22.49
CA ILE A 115 -32.88 -12.68 23.88
C ILE A 115 -33.23 -13.97 24.63
N ARG A 116 -33.00 -15.17 24.06
CA ARG A 116 -33.44 -16.47 24.62
C ARG A 116 -33.01 -16.77 26.06
N ASN A 117 -31.99 -16.10 26.57
CA ASN A 117 -31.52 -16.26 27.95
C ASN A 117 -32.02 -15.16 28.90
N GLN A 118 -32.66 -14.11 28.36
CA GLN A 118 -33.16 -12.94 29.08
C GLN A 118 -34.65 -12.64 28.77
N VAL A 119 -35.35 -13.58 28.11
CA VAL A 119 -36.77 -13.43 27.70
C VAL A 119 -37.65 -13.01 28.88
N GLY A 120 -37.42 -13.57 30.07
CA GLY A 120 -38.19 -13.23 31.27
C GLY A 120 -37.94 -11.83 31.84
N GLU A 121 -36.76 -11.22 31.60
CA GLU A 121 -36.53 -9.80 31.91
C GLU A 121 -37.14 -8.90 30.86
N TYR A 122 -37.04 -9.28 29.58
CA TYR A 122 -37.65 -8.56 28.47
C TYR A 122 -39.17 -8.47 28.63
N LEU A 123 -39.85 -9.59 28.89
CA LEU A 123 -41.31 -9.64 29.10
C LEU A 123 -41.77 -8.80 30.30
N ARG A 124 -40.98 -8.73 31.37
CA ARG A 124 -41.28 -7.91 32.56
C ARG A 124 -41.20 -6.40 32.32
N ARG A 125 -40.51 -5.98 31.26
CA ARG A 125 -40.37 -4.58 30.86
C ARG A 125 -41.40 -4.14 29.80
N GLN A 126 -42.24 -5.06 29.31
CA GLN A 126 -43.30 -4.76 28.34
C GLN A 126 -44.60 -4.40 29.06
N THR A 127 -45.39 -3.51 28.46
CA THR A 127 -46.73 -3.15 28.95
C THR A 127 -47.74 -4.29 28.71
N PRO A 128 -48.88 -4.33 29.42
CA PRO A 128 -49.87 -5.42 29.31
C PRO A 128 -50.55 -5.55 27.94
N GLU A 129 -50.39 -4.60 27.02
CA GLU A 129 -50.90 -4.64 25.64
C GLU A 129 -49.99 -5.42 24.68
N ALA A 130 -49.39 -6.52 25.16
CA ALA A 130 -48.49 -7.34 24.35
C ALA A 130 -49.26 -8.19 23.32
N SER A 131 -48.80 -8.18 22.06
CA SER A 131 -49.39 -8.96 20.96
C SER A 131 -49.45 -10.48 21.27
N LEU A 132 -50.50 -11.18 20.78
CA LEU A 132 -50.67 -12.64 20.89
C LEU A 132 -49.43 -13.45 20.45
N ALA A 133 -48.61 -12.91 19.54
CA ALA A 133 -47.35 -13.50 19.09
C ALA A 133 -46.34 -13.70 20.24
N LEU A 134 -46.24 -12.75 21.18
CA LEU A 134 -45.34 -12.83 22.34
C LEU A 134 -45.69 -14.01 23.25
N GLY A 135 -46.97 -14.31 23.43
CA GLY A 135 -47.45 -15.47 24.18
C GLY A 135 -47.09 -16.80 23.51
N PHE A 136 -47.29 -16.91 22.19
CA PHE A 136 -46.90 -18.09 21.41
C PHE A 136 -45.39 -18.34 21.46
N TYR A 137 -44.56 -17.29 21.35
CA TYR A 137 -43.10 -17.43 21.44
C TYR A 137 -42.63 -17.82 22.85
N ALA A 138 -43.25 -17.31 23.91
CA ALA A 138 -42.94 -17.72 25.28
C ALA A 138 -43.26 -19.20 25.55
N ILE A 139 -44.42 -19.67 25.06
CA ILE A 139 -44.82 -21.08 25.14
C ILE A 139 -43.90 -21.97 24.29
N ALA A 140 -43.58 -21.56 23.06
CA ALA A 140 -42.66 -22.28 22.18
C ALA A 140 -41.25 -22.35 22.79
N TRP A 141 -40.78 -21.27 23.43
CA TRP A 141 -39.49 -21.24 24.13
C TRP A 141 -39.48 -22.12 25.38
N TYR A 142 -40.56 -22.13 26.17
CA TYR A 142 -40.69 -23.03 27.31
C TYR A 142 -40.73 -24.50 26.85
N GLY A 143 -41.51 -24.80 25.81
CA GLY A 143 -41.53 -26.11 25.17
C GLY A 143 -40.16 -26.54 24.65
N TYR A 144 -39.44 -25.64 23.97
CA TYR A 144 -38.05 -25.87 23.54
C TYR A 144 -37.13 -26.16 24.72
N ARG A 145 -37.22 -25.40 25.82
CA ARG A 145 -36.42 -25.64 27.03
C ARG A 145 -36.71 -27.01 27.63
N VAL A 146 -37.98 -27.39 27.74
CA VAL A 146 -38.38 -28.71 28.24
C VAL A 146 -37.82 -29.81 27.33
N ILE A 147 -38.03 -29.71 26.01
CA ILE A 147 -37.51 -30.69 25.05
C ILE A 147 -35.98 -30.77 25.09
N TYR A 148 -35.29 -29.63 25.08
CA TYR A 148 -33.83 -29.57 25.10
C TYR A 148 -33.25 -30.13 26.41
N SER A 149 -33.89 -29.84 27.54
CA SER A 149 -33.46 -30.36 28.85
C SER A 149 -33.74 -31.85 28.96
N SER A 150 -34.87 -32.33 28.43
CA SER A 150 -35.18 -33.75 28.30
C SER A 150 -34.22 -34.46 27.36
N LEU A 151 -33.80 -33.84 26.25
CA LEU A 151 -32.79 -34.38 25.34
C LEU A 151 -31.40 -34.44 25.97
N ILE A 152 -31.00 -33.43 26.76
CA ILE A 152 -29.76 -33.49 27.54
C ILE A 152 -29.84 -34.58 28.61
N PHE A 153 -30.98 -34.70 29.29
CA PHE A 153 -31.22 -35.74 30.27
C PHE A 153 -31.14 -37.13 29.64
N ILE A 154 -31.89 -37.37 28.56
CA ILE A 154 -31.82 -38.60 27.76
C ILE A 154 -30.37 -38.84 27.31
N TRP A 155 -29.69 -37.82 26.79
CA TRP A 155 -28.28 -37.91 26.39
C TRP A 155 -27.38 -38.30 27.55
N SER A 156 -27.58 -37.76 28.75
CA SER A 156 -26.79 -38.04 29.96
C SER A 156 -27.07 -39.41 30.59
N VAL A 157 -28.26 -39.96 30.37
CA VAL A 157 -28.69 -41.28 30.85
C VAL A 157 -28.33 -42.39 29.85
N LEU A 158 -28.05 -42.05 28.58
CA LEU A 158 -27.56 -43.00 27.60
C LEU A 158 -26.18 -43.55 28.00
N PRO A 159 -25.94 -44.87 27.86
CA PRO A 159 -24.64 -45.48 28.13
C PRO A 159 -23.52 -44.79 27.35
N PHE A 160 -22.34 -44.66 27.96
CA PHE A 160 -21.17 -43.98 27.36
C PHE A 160 -20.82 -44.49 25.96
N GLN A 161 -21.02 -45.79 25.70
CA GLN A 161 -20.79 -46.43 24.39
C GLN A 161 -21.72 -45.90 23.28
N VAL A 162 -22.97 -45.57 23.61
CA VAL A 162 -23.95 -44.99 22.66
C VAL A 162 -23.63 -43.51 22.43
N GLN A 163 -23.27 -42.78 23.47
CA GLN A 163 -22.80 -41.39 23.35
C GLN A 163 -21.53 -41.29 22.47
N ASP A 164 -20.58 -42.21 22.65
CA ASP A 164 -19.34 -42.25 21.87
C ASP A 164 -19.60 -42.70 20.42
N TYR A 165 -20.53 -43.64 20.19
CA TYR A 165 -20.97 -44.01 18.84
C TYR A 165 -21.55 -42.82 18.07
N PHE A 166 -22.46 -42.05 18.67
CA PHE A 166 -23.01 -40.86 18.00
C PHE A 166 -21.98 -39.73 17.86
N ARG A 167 -21.11 -39.49 18.84
CA ARG A 167 -20.00 -38.52 18.69
C ARG A 167 -19.07 -38.90 17.55
N ARG A 168 -18.72 -40.18 17.41
CA ARG A 168 -17.95 -40.70 16.29
C ARG A 168 -18.74 -40.61 14.98
N LEU A 169 -20.04 -40.91 14.96
CA LEU A 169 -20.88 -40.83 13.77
C LEU A 169 -20.99 -39.38 13.24
N PHE A 170 -21.26 -38.40 14.11
CA PHE A 170 -21.33 -36.98 13.73
C PHE A 170 -19.95 -36.38 13.43
N GLY A 171 -18.92 -36.77 14.18
CA GLY A 171 -17.53 -36.42 13.89
C GLY A 171 -17.06 -36.98 12.54
N ASN A 172 -17.41 -38.23 12.25
CA ASN A 172 -17.11 -38.90 10.99
C ASN A 172 -17.96 -38.36 9.85
N LEU A 173 -19.21 -37.94 10.06
CA LEU A 173 -20.02 -37.29 9.02
C LEU A 173 -19.46 -35.92 8.63
N LYS A 174 -19.04 -35.11 9.61
CA LYS A 174 -18.36 -33.82 9.36
C LYS A 174 -17.02 -34.05 8.65
N THR A 175 -16.28 -35.09 9.04
CA THR A 175 -15.01 -35.48 8.40
C THR A 175 -15.25 -36.05 7.01
N PHE A 176 -16.30 -36.83 6.79
CA PHE A 176 -16.69 -37.43 5.51
C PHE A 176 -17.17 -36.38 4.52
N ILE A 177 -18.01 -35.43 4.94
CA ILE A 177 -18.39 -34.28 4.11
C ILE A 177 -17.14 -33.46 3.74
N ARG A 178 -16.21 -33.26 4.69
CA ARG A 178 -14.94 -32.57 4.42
C ARG A 178 -14.01 -33.37 3.50
N VAL A 179 -13.97 -34.70 3.64
CA VAL A 179 -13.14 -35.64 2.87
C VAL A 179 -13.73 -35.95 1.50
N ILE A 180 -15.03 -35.75 1.25
CA ILE A 180 -15.63 -35.85 -0.08
C ILE A 180 -15.58 -34.51 -0.82
N SER A 181 -15.75 -33.39 -0.11
CA SER A 181 -15.63 -32.06 -0.71
C SER A 181 -14.18 -31.67 -1.03
N SER A 182 -13.19 -32.17 -0.28
CA SER A 182 -11.78 -31.84 -0.46
C SER A 182 -11.14 -32.40 -1.76
N PRO A 183 -11.32 -33.68 -2.13
CA PRO A 183 -10.83 -34.25 -3.39
C PRO A 183 -11.49 -33.63 -4.60
N MET A 184 -12.79 -33.32 -4.55
CA MET A 184 -13.44 -32.62 -5.67
C MET A 184 -12.84 -31.22 -5.86
N VAL A 185 -12.57 -30.47 -4.79
CA VAL A 185 -11.90 -29.17 -4.93
C VAL A 185 -10.45 -29.30 -5.41
N LEU A 186 -9.71 -30.34 -5.01
CA LEU A 186 -8.32 -30.60 -5.42
C LEU A 186 -8.18 -31.19 -6.83
N LEU A 187 -9.11 -32.04 -7.27
CA LEU A 187 -9.14 -32.63 -8.62
C LEU A 187 -9.49 -31.60 -9.70
N PHE A 188 -10.28 -30.58 -9.33
CA PHE A 188 -10.77 -29.60 -10.29
C PHE A 188 -10.10 -28.22 -10.16
N ARG A 189 -9.47 -27.87 -9.04
CA ARG A 189 -8.68 -26.63 -8.91
C ARG A 189 -7.19 -26.94 -9.08
N PRO A 190 -6.59 -26.72 -10.27
CA PRO A 190 -5.14 -26.74 -10.39
C PRO A 190 -4.55 -25.81 -9.31
N PRO A 191 -3.53 -26.26 -8.55
CA PRO A 191 -2.92 -25.44 -7.51
C PRO A 191 -2.55 -24.06 -8.06
N ASP A 192 -2.77 -23.01 -7.27
CA ASP A 192 -2.53 -21.63 -7.72
C ASP A 192 -1.07 -21.39 -8.17
N TRP A 193 -0.12 -22.20 -7.68
CA TRP A 193 1.28 -22.16 -8.13
C TRP A 193 1.44 -22.65 -9.58
N MET A 194 0.66 -23.65 -10.02
CA MET A 194 0.77 -24.24 -11.36
C MET A 194 0.19 -23.29 -12.42
N ASN A 195 -0.95 -22.67 -12.12
CA ASN A 195 -1.52 -21.61 -12.97
C ASN A 195 -0.55 -20.43 -13.10
N ARG A 196 0.04 -19.97 -11.98
CA ARG A 196 1.06 -18.91 -12.02
C ARG A 196 2.26 -19.30 -12.86
N TRP A 197 2.80 -20.50 -12.65
CA TRP A 197 3.93 -21.02 -13.42
C TRP A 197 3.63 -21.06 -14.92
N PHE A 198 2.46 -21.56 -15.32
CA PHE A 198 2.07 -21.60 -16.74
C PHE A 198 1.88 -20.19 -17.32
N ALA A 199 1.29 -19.27 -16.55
CA ALA A 199 1.13 -17.87 -16.95
C ALA A 199 2.50 -17.21 -17.17
N ASP A 200 3.44 -17.41 -16.24
CA ASP A 200 4.80 -16.89 -16.30
C ASP A 200 5.57 -17.49 -17.47
N TYR A 201 5.46 -18.80 -17.72
CA TYR A 201 6.06 -19.45 -18.87
C TYR A 201 5.56 -18.88 -20.21
N LEU A 202 4.24 -18.71 -20.35
CA LEU A 202 3.64 -18.09 -21.53
C LEU A 202 4.08 -16.64 -21.68
N LYS A 203 4.08 -15.87 -20.58
CA LYS A 203 4.51 -14.47 -20.54
C LYS A 203 5.96 -14.33 -21.00
N MET A 204 6.87 -15.09 -20.42
CA MET A 204 8.30 -15.15 -20.80
C MET A 204 8.46 -15.44 -22.30
N ARG A 205 7.86 -16.52 -22.81
CA ARG A 205 8.00 -16.91 -24.22
C ARG A 205 7.43 -15.86 -25.16
N GLN A 206 6.29 -15.29 -24.81
CA GLN A 206 5.59 -14.33 -25.65
C GLN A 206 6.32 -12.99 -25.66
N PHE A 207 6.86 -12.53 -24.53
CA PHE A 207 7.64 -11.30 -24.43
C PHE A 207 8.86 -11.34 -25.36
N GLY A 208 9.62 -12.44 -25.36
CA GLY A 208 10.76 -12.61 -26.29
C GLY A 208 10.34 -12.61 -27.76
N LYS A 209 9.23 -13.27 -28.11
CA LYS A 209 8.68 -13.26 -29.48
C LYS A 209 8.22 -11.87 -29.92
N ASP A 210 7.59 -11.12 -29.03
CA ASP A 210 7.10 -9.77 -29.31
C ASP A 210 8.25 -8.78 -29.44
N THR A 211 9.28 -8.91 -28.61
CA THR A 211 10.53 -8.14 -28.75
C THR A 211 11.20 -8.41 -30.10
N TRP A 212 11.26 -9.67 -30.55
CA TRP A 212 11.77 -10.00 -31.88
C TRP A 212 10.92 -9.39 -33.02
N ARG A 213 9.59 -9.31 -32.85
CA ARG A 213 8.70 -8.66 -33.83
C ARG A 213 8.91 -7.15 -33.89
N LEU A 214 9.17 -6.51 -32.75
CA LEU A 214 9.47 -5.07 -32.68
C LEU A 214 10.73 -4.76 -33.48
N PHE A 215 11.84 -5.45 -33.19
CA PHE A 215 13.13 -5.14 -33.82
C PHE A 215 13.30 -5.66 -35.25
N ARG A 216 12.32 -6.40 -35.77
CA ARG A 216 12.17 -6.61 -37.22
C ARG A 216 11.62 -5.40 -37.96
N ARG A 217 10.90 -4.53 -37.25
CA ARG A 217 10.35 -3.27 -37.80
C ARG A 217 11.27 -2.10 -37.50
N VAL A 218 11.87 -2.09 -36.31
CA VAL A 218 12.82 -1.05 -35.88
C VAL A 218 14.23 -1.63 -35.87
N ARG A 219 15.05 -1.26 -36.86
CA ARG A 219 16.43 -1.74 -36.92
C ARG A 219 17.27 -1.07 -35.84
N LEU A 220 17.99 -1.88 -35.06
CA LEU A 220 18.94 -1.40 -34.06
C LEU A 220 20.24 -0.92 -34.69
N GLU A 221 20.71 0.22 -34.23
CA GLU A 221 21.94 0.87 -34.67
C GLU A 221 22.85 1.21 -33.48
N LYS A 222 24.11 1.49 -33.77
CA LYS A 222 25.11 1.78 -32.74
C LYS A 222 24.74 3.05 -31.97
N GLY A 223 24.56 2.91 -30.66
CA GLY A 223 24.25 4.04 -29.77
C GLY A 223 22.76 4.28 -29.56
N ASP A 224 21.88 3.44 -30.11
CA ASP A 224 20.48 3.39 -29.69
C ASP A 224 20.37 2.97 -28.22
N ILE A 225 19.36 3.52 -27.53
CA ILE A 225 19.06 3.20 -26.14
C ILE A 225 17.70 2.51 -26.09
N ILE A 226 17.65 1.32 -25.47
CA ILE A 226 16.39 0.65 -25.15
C ILE A 226 16.15 0.80 -23.66
N PHE A 227 15.00 1.35 -23.30
CA PHE A 227 14.57 1.50 -21.92
C PHE A 227 13.29 0.73 -21.66
N ILE A 228 13.30 -0.13 -20.64
CA ILE A 228 12.15 -0.95 -20.24
C ILE A 228 11.79 -0.57 -18.79
N PRO A 229 10.86 0.39 -18.59
CA PRO A 229 10.58 0.96 -17.26
C PRO A 229 9.79 0.04 -16.32
N THR A 230 9.18 -1.02 -16.86
CA THR A 230 8.31 -1.94 -16.12
C THR A 230 8.65 -3.37 -16.51
N LEU A 231 9.39 -4.10 -15.67
CA LEU A 231 9.78 -5.48 -15.96
C LEU A 231 9.92 -6.32 -14.68
N SER A 232 9.64 -7.64 -14.78
CA SER A 232 9.99 -8.64 -13.77
C SER A 232 11.06 -9.60 -14.29
N HIS A 233 11.62 -10.43 -13.41
CA HIS A 233 12.59 -11.46 -13.80
C HIS A 233 12.04 -12.41 -14.89
N ILE A 234 10.72 -12.57 -15.02
CA ILE A 234 10.07 -13.39 -16.05
C ILE A 234 10.18 -12.73 -17.44
N GLU A 235 9.84 -11.44 -17.58
CA GLU A 235 10.04 -10.74 -18.86
C GLU A 235 11.52 -10.59 -19.20
N MET A 236 12.40 -10.43 -18.21
CA MET A 236 13.85 -10.44 -18.40
C MET A 236 14.36 -11.74 -19.03
N LEU A 237 13.90 -12.90 -18.54
CA LEU A 237 14.23 -14.18 -19.19
C LEU A 237 13.61 -14.31 -20.60
N GLY A 238 12.48 -13.64 -20.84
CA GLY A 238 11.91 -13.51 -22.19
C GLY A 238 12.81 -12.67 -23.10
N LEU A 239 13.32 -11.55 -22.60
CA LEU A 239 14.27 -10.67 -23.29
C LEU A 239 15.58 -11.41 -23.60
N LEU A 240 16.11 -12.18 -22.64
CA LEU A 240 17.31 -13.01 -22.85
C LEU A 240 17.20 -13.89 -24.10
N ARG A 241 16.03 -14.51 -24.33
CA ARG A 241 15.80 -15.35 -25.52
C ARG A 241 15.92 -14.57 -26.83
N TYR A 242 15.53 -13.30 -26.85
CA TYR A 242 15.73 -12.43 -28.00
C TYR A 242 17.20 -12.03 -28.14
N LEU A 243 17.82 -11.53 -27.06
CA LEU A 243 19.19 -11.02 -27.07
C LEU A 243 20.22 -12.08 -27.49
N LYS A 244 20.04 -13.34 -27.07
CA LYS A 244 20.89 -14.45 -27.50
C LYS A 244 20.77 -14.78 -28.99
N LYS A 245 19.62 -14.50 -29.60
CA LYS A 245 19.30 -14.93 -30.97
C LYS A 245 19.65 -13.89 -32.02
N ASP A 246 19.59 -12.61 -31.70
CA ASP A 246 19.87 -11.52 -32.63
C ASP A 246 21.21 -10.82 -32.32
N PRO A 247 22.27 -11.03 -33.12
CA PRO A 247 23.56 -10.37 -32.92
C PRO A 247 23.47 -8.84 -32.97
N ASN A 248 22.52 -8.27 -33.71
CA ASN A 248 22.35 -6.82 -33.82
C ASN A 248 21.92 -6.18 -32.49
N SER A 249 21.40 -6.97 -31.55
CA SER A 249 21.04 -6.49 -30.21
C SER A 249 22.23 -5.94 -29.40
N THR A 250 23.47 -6.25 -29.80
CA THR A 250 24.70 -5.71 -29.18
C THR A 250 25.03 -4.27 -29.60
N GLN A 251 24.39 -3.76 -30.67
CA GLN A 251 24.59 -2.40 -31.15
C GLN A 251 24.04 -1.35 -30.18
N ALA A 252 22.98 -1.69 -29.46
CA ALA A 252 22.30 -0.81 -28.54
C ALA A 252 22.70 -1.05 -27.07
N THR A 253 22.32 -0.14 -26.18
CA THR A 253 22.38 -0.35 -24.73
C THR A 253 20.99 -0.67 -24.18
N TRP A 254 20.95 -1.56 -23.19
CA TRP A 254 19.70 -2.06 -22.60
C TRP A 254 19.58 -1.57 -21.16
N HIS A 255 18.52 -0.84 -20.86
CA HIS A 255 18.29 -0.19 -19.58
C HIS A 255 17.01 -0.77 -18.97
N LEU A 256 17.15 -1.57 -17.92
CA LEU A 256 16.06 -2.36 -17.33
C LEU A 256 15.73 -1.84 -15.93
N LEU A 257 14.49 -1.38 -15.73
CA LEU A 257 14.03 -0.83 -14.45
C LEU A 257 13.12 -1.82 -13.73
N PHE A 258 13.43 -2.08 -12.46
CA PHE A 258 12.71 -3.00 -11.58
C PHE A 258 12.07 -2.23 -10.42
N ARG A 259 10.74 -2.27 -10.35
CA ARG A 259 9.93 -1.48 -9.38
C ARG A 259 9.25 -2.33 -8.31
N ARG A 260 9.63 -3.60 -8.21
CA ARG A 260 9.06 -4.55 -7.26
C ARG A 260 10.06 -4.78 -6.14
N ASN A 261 9.58 -4.69 -4.90
CA ASN A 261 10.35 -5.10 -3.74
C ASN A 261 10.66 -6.61 -3.83
N LEU A 262 11.88 -6.96 -3.46
CA LEU A 262 12.31 -8.34 -3.31
C LEU A 262 11.97 -8.84 -1.91
N TYR A 263 12.22 -8.00 -0.91
CA TYR A 263 11.99 -8.30 0.49
C TYR A 263 10.78 -7.53 1.01
N ASN A 264 10.05 -8.16 1.92
CA ASN A 264 9.03 -7.50 2.73
C ASN A 264 9.65 -6.95 4.01
N GLY A 265 9.19 -5.79 4.46
CA GLY A 265 9.69 -5.17 5.70
C GLY A 265 11.08 -4.56 5.57
N ARG A 266 11.91 -4.73 6.60
CA ARG A 266 13.21 -4.06 6.81
C ARG A 266 14.25 -5.05 7.30
N GLU A 267 15.54 -4.70 7.22
CA GLU A 267 16.58 -5.47 7.92
C GLU A 267 16.33 -5.43 9.45
N PRO A 268 16.64 -6.51 10.19
CA PRO A 268 17.36 -7.72 9.79
C PRO A 268 16.49 -8.85 9.17
N ASP A 269 15.19 -8.62 8.95
CA ASP A 269 14.25 -9.68 8.54
C ASP A 269 14.48 -10.21 7.11
N TYR A 270 15.41 -9.63 6.37
CA TYR A 270 15.68 -10.01 4.97
C TYR A 270 16.37 -11.36 4.87
N ALA A 271 17.26 -11.70 5.81
CA ALA A 271 17.99 -12.97 5.78
C ALA A 271 17.05 -14.18 5.78
N ALA A 272 15.95 -14.11 6.52
CA ALA A 272 14.94 -15.18 6.58
C ALA A 272 14.18 -15.38 5.25
N GLN A 273 14.24 -14.41 4.33
CA GLN A 273 13.52 -14.43 3.05
C GLN A 273 14.42 -14.87 1.86
N ASP A 274 15.74 -14.99 2.06
CA ASP A 274 16.70 -15.24 0.99
C ASP A 274 16.43 -16.53 0.19
N GLU A 275 16.05 -17.63 0.86
CA GLU A 275 15.79 -18.90 0.17
C GLU A 275 14.57 -18.81 -0.76
N ALA A 276 13.53 -18.06 -0.36
CA ALA A 276 12.35 -17.83 -1.19
C ALA A 276 12.69 -17.03 -2.46
N LEU A 277 13.77 -16.23 -2.44
CA LEU A 277 14.25 -15.41 -3.56
C LEU A 277 15.26 -16.13 -4.46
N ARG A 278 15.63 -17.37 -4.15
CA ARG A 278 16.56 -18.17 -4.96
C ARG A 278 16.18 -18.26 -6.44
N PRO A 279 14.90 -18.46 -6.84
CA PRO A 279 14.53 -18.46 -8.26
C PRO A 279 14.81 -17.12 -8.96
N VAL A 280 14.60 -16.00 -8.26
CA VAL A 280 14.87 -14.66 -8.78
C VAL A 280 16.37 -14.48 -8.96
N ARG A 281 17.17 -14.82 -7.93
CA ARG A 281 18.64 -14.77 -8.00
C ARG A 281 19.18 -15.58 -9.18
N ASN A 282 18.71 -16.82 -9.35
CA ASN A 282 19.12 -17.69 -10.45
C ASN A 282 18.75 -17.11 -11.82
N ALA A 283 17.59 -16.46 -11.95
CA ALA A 283 17.19 -15.83 -13.20
C ALA A 283 18.15 -14.68 -13.59
N PHE A 284 18.60 -13.88 -12.62
CA PHE A 284 19.59 -12.82 -12.86
C PHE A 284 20.97 -13.38 -13.21
N LEU A 285 21.46 -14.37 -12.47
CA LEU A 285 22.74 -15.03 -12.79
C LEU A 285 22.71 -15.62 -14.19
N GLN A 286 21.66 -16.35 -14.54
CA GLN A 286 21.45 -16.88 -15.89
C GLN A 286 21.47 -15.76 -16.95
N PHE A 287 20.79 -14.64 -16.69
CA PHE A 287 20.74 -13.53 -17.63
C PHE A 287 22.13 -12.93 -17.88
N LEU A 288 22.90 -12.69 -16.83
CA LEU A 288 24.23 -12.08 -16.88
C LEU A 288 25.27 -13.00 -17.54
N GLU A 289 25.32 -14.27 -17.14
CA GLU A 289 26.27 -15.25 -17.68
C GLU A 289 26.10 -15.49 -19.18
N ASN A 290 24.88 -15.31 -19.71
CA ASN A 290 24.57 -15.59 -21.10
C ASN A 290 24.75 -14.39 -22.05
N LEU A 291 25.08 -13.19 -21.53
CA LEU A 291 25.15 -11.95 -22.30
C LEU A 291 26.46 -11.16 -22.08
N PRO A 292 27.65 -11.79 -22.14
CA PRO A 292 28.91 -11.10 -21.83
C PRO A 292 29.25 -9.96 -22.81
N ALA A 293 28.71 -9.99 -24.03
CA ALA A 293 28.94 -8.97 -25.05
C ALA A 293 27.93 -7.82 -25.03
N HIS A 294 26.82 -7.94 -24.27
CA HIS A 294 25.75 -6.94 -24.26
C HIS A 294 25.99 -5.91 -23.16
N ARG A 295 25.69 -4.64 -23.48
CA ARG A 295 25.70 -3.56 -22.49
C ARG A 295 24.33 -3.46 -21.84
N VAL A 296 24.16 -4.12 -20.69
CA VAL A 296 22.92 -4.10 -19.91
C VAL A 296 23.13 -3.37 -18.59
N TYR A 297 22.20 -2.49 -18.26
CA TYR A 297 22.19 -1.71 -17.03
C TYR A 297 20.88 -1.93 -16.28
N PHE A 298 21.00 -2.11 -14.96
CA PHE A 298 19.90 -2.41 -14.07
C PHE A 298 19.60 -1.22 -13.17
N TYR A 299 18.32 -0.92 -13.02
CA TYR A 299 17.85 0.22 -12.27
C TYR A 299 16.71 -0.14 -11.33
N THR A 300 16.55 0.66 -10.28
CA THR A 300 15.34 0.76 -9.45
C THR A 300 14.95 2.23 -9.29
N ASP A 301 13.81 2.50 -8.65
CA ASP A 301 13.26 3.84 -8.43
C ASP A 301 13.56 4.42 -7.05
N THR A 302 14.14 3.64 -6.14
CA THR A 302 14.58 4.08 -4.81
C THR A 302 15.94 3.49 -4.43
N GLU A 303 16.65 4.16 -3.53
CA GLU A 303 17.91 3.68 -2.96
C GLU A 303 17.72 2.37 -2.16
N GLU A 304 16.58 2.22 -1.49
CA GLU A 304 16.29 1.03 -0.70
C GLU A 304 16.00 -0.17 -1.60
N LEU A 305 15.33 0.02 -2.74
CA LEU A 305 15.22 -1.04 -3.74
C LEU A 305 16.59 -1.35 -4.36
N THR A 306 17.40 -0.34 -4.68
CA THR A 306 18.78 -0.55 -5.16
C THR A 306 19.55 -1.43 -4.16
N ALA A 307 19.46 -1.12 -2.87
CA ALA A 307 20.09 -1.89 -1.80
C ALA A 307 19.57 -3.33 -1.73
N GLN A 308 18.25 -3.56 -1.86
CA GLN A 308 17.68 -4.91 -1.90
C GLN A 308 18.22 -5.76 -3.05
N TYR A 309 18.24 -5.22 -4.28
CA TYR A 309 18.73 -5.94 -5.45
C TYR A 309 20.25 -6.19 -5.37
N ASN A 310 21.03 -5.21 -4.93
CA ASN A 310 22.47 -5.36 -4.75
C ASN A 310 22.81 -6.39 -3.66
N ARG A 311 22.03 -6.44 -2.57
CA ARG A 311 22.18 -7.45 -1.51
C ARG A 311 21.95 -8.86 -2.06
N LEU A 312 20.89 -9.08 -2.84
CA LEU A 312 20.55 -10.41 -3.35
C LEU A 312 21.59 -10.93 -4.36
N LEU A 313 22.17 -10.03 -5.17
CA LEU A 313 23.02 -10.41 -6.31
C LEU A 313 24.52 -10.32 -6.02
N GLY A 314 24.97 -9.56 -5.03
CA GLY A 314 26.35 -9.46 -4.54
C GLY A 314 27.38 -8.85 -5.49
N GLY A 315 27.30 -9.14 -6.80
CA GLY A 315 28.24 -8.69 -7.83
C GLY A 315 27.63 -7.89 -8.99
N THR A 316 26.31 -7.68 -9.00
CA THR A 316 25.64 -6.87 -10.02
C THR A 316 25.32 -5.49 -9.47
N ARG A 317 25.63 -4.42 -10.21
CA ARG A 317 25.38 -3.05 -9.78
C ARG A 317 24.06 -2.51 -10.31
N PHE A 318 23.04 -2.52 -9.48
CA PHE A 318 21.84 -1.71 -9.66
C PHE A 318 22.14 -0.24 -9.31
N ARG A 319 21.42 0.67 -9.98
CA ARG A 319 21.47 2.12 -9.72
C ARG A 319 20.07 2.68 -9.57
N THR A 320 19.92 3.68 -8.73
CA THR A 320 18.65 4.39 -8.57
C THR A 320 18.45 5.38 -9.72
N LEU A 321 17.26 5.39 -10.30
CA LEU A 321 16.80 6.45 -11.19
C LEU A 321 15.67 7.24 -10.52
N PRO A 322 15.66 8.58 -10.64
CA PRO A 322 14.56 9.38 -10.13
C PRO A 322 13.26 9.04 -10.88
N ILE A 323 12.14 9.29 -10.21
CA ILE A 323 10.83 9.24 -10.87
C ILE A 323 10.73 10.47 -11.78
N PRO A 324 10.55 10.30 -13.11
CA PRO A 324 10.42 11.39 -14.04
C PRO A 324 9.08 12.07 -13.84
N HIS A 325 9.10 13.38 -13.90
CA HIS A 325 7.94 14.24 -13.83
C HIS A 325 8.24 15.50 -14.64
N THR A 326 7.35 15.89 -15.56
CA THR A 326 7.55 17.08 -16.41
C THR A 326 6.49 18.15 -16.25
N HIS A 327 5.53 17.98 -15.33
CA HIS A 327 4.53 19.03 -15.12
C HIS A 327 5.16 20.23 -14.42
N PRO A 328 4.89 21.44 -14.93
CA PRO A 328 5.30 22.65 -14.23
C PRO A 328 4.54 22.76 -12.90
N PRO A 329 5.14 23.38 -11.88
CA PRO A 329 4.41 23.72 -10.66
C PRO A 329 3.22 24.61 -11.02
N LEU A 330 2.09 24.40 -10.35
CA LEU A 330 0.94 25.31 -10.47
C LEU A 330 1.23 26.59 -9.70
N GLU A 331 0.86 27.74 -10.28
CA GLU A 331 0.69 28.96 -9.50
C GLU A 331 -0.50 28.76 -8.57
N TYR A 332 -0.22 28.42 -7.33
CA TYR A 332 -1.25 28.15 -6.33
C TYR A 332 -1.91 29.46 -5.89
N SER A 333 -3.15 29.70 -6.33
CA SER A 333 -3.98 30.77 -5.80
C SER A 333 -4.89 30.20 -4.72
N HIS A 334 -4.48 30.31 -3.46
CA HIS A 334 -5.37 30.00 -2.34
C HIS A 334 -6.53 31.00 -2.34
N SER A 335 -7.74 30.48 -2.54
CA SER A 335 -8.97 31.20 -2.28
C SER A 335 -9.44 30.85 -0.86
N ASP A 336 -9.32 31.80 0.07
CA ASP A 336 -9.77 31.66 1.46
C ASP A 336 -11.29 31.44 1.61
N LYS A 337 -12.05 31.49 0.49
CA LYS A 337 -13.52 31.50 0.50
C LYS A 337 -14.16 30.13 0.28
N ARG A 338 -13.38 29.08 -0.04
CA ARG A 338 -13.92 27.72 -0.28
C ARG A 338 -13.51 26.74 0.82
N PRO A 339 -14.31 25.69 1.09
CA PRO A 339 -13.89 24.59 1.95
C PRO A 339 -12.57 23.98 1.46
N LEU A 340 -11.72 23.57 2.40
CA LEU A 340 -10.50 22.82 2.11
C LEU A 340 -10.87 21.45 1.53
N ARG A 341 -10.28 21.12 0.38
CA ARG A 341 -10.48 19.87 -0.35
C ARG A 341 -9.38 18.89 0.03
N ILE A 342 -9.73 17.90 0.86
CA ILE A 342 -8.84 16.79 1.18
C ILE A 342 -9.11 15.66 0.19
N ILE A 343 -8.08 15.26 -0.55
CA ILE A 343 -8.19 14.27 -1.61
C ILE A 343 -7.48 12.96 -1.27
N TYR A 344 -7.95 11.88 -1.87
CA TYR A 344 -7.24 10.61 -1.94
C TYR A 344 -7.20 10.19 -3.40
N VAL A 345 -5.98 10.05 -3.94
CA VAL A 345 -5.75 9.75 -5.34
C VAL A 345 -5.13 8.36 -5.49
N GLY A 346 -5.71 7.57 -6.39
CA GLY A 346 -5.40 6.17 -6.59
C GLY A 346 -6.60 5.27 -6.36
N ASP A 347 -6.55 4.07 -6.91
CA ASP A 347 -7.60 3.08 -6.74
C ASP A 347 -7.73 2.57 -5.29
N ALA A 348 -8.94 2.12 -4.96
CA ALA A 348 -9.30 1.63 -3.65
C ALA A 348 -8.65 0.27 -3.37
N ARG A 349 -7.61 0.29 -2.53
CA ARG A 349 -6.82 -0.88 -2.10
C ARG A 349 -6.46 -0.80 -0.63
N ALA A 350 -6.34 -1.94 0.04
CA ALA A 350 -5.88 -2.02 1.42
C ALA A 350 -4.43 -1.52 1.54
N GLU A 351 -3.56 -1.92 0.60
CA GLU A 351 -2.14 -1.52 0.53
C GLU A 351 -1.93 0.01 0.47
N LYS A 352 -2.87 0.75 -0.14
CA LYS A 352 -2.82 2.21 -0.24
C LYS A 352 -3.55 2.91 0.93
N GLY A 353 -4.09 2.14 1.88
CA GLY A 353 -4.75 2.66 3.08
C GLY A 353 -6.17 3.15 2.88
N TYR A 354 -6.84 2.78 1.77
CA TYR A 354 -8.22 3.20 1.49
C TYR A 354 -9.18 2.90 2.66
N HIS A 355 -8.94 1.79 3.37
CA HIS A 355 -9.72 1.35 4.51
C HIS A 355 -9.63 2.24 5.75
N HIS A 356 -8.69 3.19 5.80
CA HIS A 356 -8.58 4.18 6.88
C HIS A 356 -9.45 5.42 6.66
N LEU A 357 -9.86 5.69 5.41
CA LEU A 357 -10.63 6.89 5.06
C LEU A 357 -11.95 7.05 5.84
N PRO A 358 -12.78 6.01 6.05
CA PRO A 358 -14.02 6.17 6.82
C PRO A 358 -13.77 6.70 8.23
N ARG A 359 -12.71 6.22 8.90
CA ARG A 359 -12.36 6.66 10.25
C ARG A 359 -11.90 8.12 10.27
N ILE A 360 -11.12 8.53 9.26
CA ILE A 360 -10.66 9.93 9.13
C ILE A 360 -11.86 10.87 8.94
N VAL A 361 -12.81 10.52 8.08
CA VAL A 361 -14.05 11.29 7.89
C VAL A 361 -14.83 11.37 9.20
N GLN A 362 -14.99 10.25 9.90
CA GLN A 362 -15.70 10.19 11.18
C GLN A 362 -15.05 11.08 12.25
N ASP A 363 -13.72 11.01 12.41
CA ASP A 363 -12.99 11.77 13.43
C ASP A 363 -13.00 13.28 13.15
N LEU A 364 -13.12 13.71 11.89
CA LEU A 364 -13.16 15.12 11.49
C LEU A 364 -14.57 15.67 11.28
N TRP A 365 -15.61 14.83 11.44
CA TRP A 365 -16.97 15.15 11.02
C TRP A 365 -17.53 16.41 11.69
N ALA A 366 -17.62 16.39 13.03
CA ALA A 366 -18.28 17.44 13.81
C ALA A 366 -17.57 18.79 13.70
N ASP A 367 -16.24 18.80 13.77
CA ASP A 367 -15.47 20.04 13.90
C ASP A 367 -15.20 20.72 12.54
N TYR A 368 -15.13 19.94 11.45
CA TYR A 368 -14.65 20.41 10.15
C TYR A 368 -15.58 20.13 8.97
N VAL A 369 -16.16 18.93 8.87
CA VAL A 369 -16.94 18.53 7.68
C VAL A 369 -18.36 19.08 7.73
N GLU A 370 -19.04 18.88 8.86
CA GLU A 370 -20.40 19.36 9.10
C GLU A 370 -20.45 20.89 9.07
N THR A 371 -19.44 21.55 9.68
CA THR A 371 -19.28 23.01 9.67
C THR A 371 -18.90 23.59 8.30
N GLY A 372 -18.65 22.74 7.29
CA GLY A 372 -18.34 23.16 5.92
C GLY A 372 -16.93 23.71 5.74
N LYS A 373 -16.01 23.51 6.69
CA LYS A 373 -14.61 23.90 6.56
C LYS A 373 -13.83 22.95 5.65
N VAL A 374 -14.23 21.68 5.60
CA VAL A 374 -13.56 20.61 4.86
C VAL A 374 -14.57 19.85 4.00
N VAL A 375 -14.14 19.45 2.81
CA VAL A 375 -14.80 18.45 1.96
C VAL A 375 -13.79 17.40 1.53
N PHE A 376 -14.28 16.18 1.30
CA PHE A 376 -13.47 15.05 0.85
C PHE A 376 -13.80 14.65 -0.57
N VAL A 377 -12.77 14.37 -1.38
CA VAL A 377 -12.92 13.81 -2.73
C VAL A 377 -11.99 12.61 -2.88
N PHE A 378 -12.57 11.41 -2.97
CA PHE A 378 -11.82 10.16 -2.99
C PHE A 378 -12.01 9.43 -4.32
N GLN A 379 -10.90 9.11 -4.98
CA GLN A 379 -10.90 8.09 -6.02
C GLN A 379 -11.18 6.72 -5.37
N SER A 380 -12.20 6.03 -5.87
CA SER A 380 -12.88 4.89 -5.21
C SER A 380 -13.13 3.71 -6.16
N ASN A 381 -12.55 3.76 -7.37
CA ASN A 381 -12.58 2.62 -8.29
C ASN A 381 -11.73 1.46 -7.75
N TYR A 382 -12.17 0.23 -7.96
CA TYR A 382 -11.42 -0.94 -7.51
C TYR A 382 -10.31 -1.31 -8.48
N ASN A 383 -9.25 -1.91 -7.94
CA ASN A 383 -8.12 -2.46 -8.69
C ASN A 383 -8.44 -3.79 -9.41
N THR A 384 -9.45 -4.48 -8.92
CA THR A 384 -9.95 -5.76 -9.38
C THR A 384 -11.46 -5.67 -9.48
N PRO A 385 -12.12 -6.38 -10.42
CA PRO A 385 -13.57 -6.30 -10.58
C PRO A 385 -14.34 -6.68 -9.31
N GLU A 386 -13.79 -7.58 -8.50
CA GLU A 386 -14.41 -8.00 -7.24
C GLU A 386 -14.20 -7.02 -6.09
N GLY A 387 -13.15 -6.19 -6.13
CA GLY A 387 -12.70 -5.37 -5.01
C GLY A 387 -12.07 -6.18 -3.88
N GLU A 388 -11.18 -5.53 -3.11
CA GLU A 388 -10.63 -6.11 -1.89
C GLU A 388 -11.65 -6.02 -0.74
N PRO A 389 -11.79 -7.03 0.15
CA PRO A 389 -12.80 -7.02 1.21
C PRO A 389 -12.81 -5.74 2.06
N GLU A 390 -11.63 -5.27 2.47
CA GLU A 390 -11.46 -4.07 3.27
C GLU A 390 -11.88 -2.80 2.50
N ALA A 391 -11.57 -2.74 1.21
CA ALA A 391 -11.97 -1.63 0.34
C ALA A 391 -13.48 -1.58 0.13
N ILE A 392 -14.14 -2.75 0.01
CA ILE A 392 -15.59 -2.85 -0.13
C ILE A 392 -16.31 -2.34 1.13
N VAL A 393 -15.87 -2.80 2.30
CA VAL A 393 -16.44 -2.35 3.58
C VAL A 393 -16.25 -0.84 3.76
N ALA A 394 -15.04 -0.34 3.51
CA ALA A 394 -14.73 1.07 3.62
C ALA A 394 -15.55 1.93 2.65
N ARG A 395 -15.71 1.51 1.39
CA ARG A 395 -16.55 2.23 0.43
C ARG A 395 -18.01 2.28 0.88
N SER A 396 -18.55 1.16 1.37
CA SER A 396 -19.93 1.13 1.90
C SER A 396 -20.13 2.07 3.09
N GLN A 397 -19.13 2.24 3.96
CA GLN A 397 -19.19 3.19 5.07
C GLN A 397 -19.13 4.64 4.56
N LEU A 398 -18.27 4.92 3.57
CA LEU A 398 -18.14 6.24 2.97
C LEU A 398 -19.41 6.66 2.20
N GLU A 399 -20.11 5.72 1.58
CA GLU A 399 -21.38 5.94 0.87
C GLU A 399 -22.52 6.38 1.80
N CYS A 400 -22.38 6.22 3.12
CA CYS A 400 -23.37 6.70 4.09
C CYS A 400 -23.31 8.22 4.30
N TYR A 401 -22.26 8.90 3.84
CA TYR A 401 -22.11 10.34 3.98
C TYR A 401 -22.73 11.11 2.80
N PRO A 402 -23.23 12.35 3.03
CA PRO A 402 -23.69 13.24 1.96
C PRO A 402 -22.63 13.49 0.88
N ASN A 403 -23.03 13.39 -0.40
CA ASN A 403 -22.12 13.48 -1.55
C ASN A 403 -21.50 14.88 -1.74
N ASP A 404 -22.13 15.93 -1.24
CA ASP A 404 -21.60 17.30 -1.21
C ASP A 404 -20.45 17.47 -0.19
N LYS A 405 -20.32 16.54 0.77
CA LYS A 405 -19.28 16.52 1.80
C LYS A 405 -18.21 15.46 1.54
N VAL A 406 -18.62 14.30 1.05
CA VAL A 406 -17.75 13.16 0.76
C VAL A 406 -18.08 12.62 -0.62
N MET A 407 -17.30 13.05 -1.62
CA MET A 407 -17.47 12.64 -3.00
C MET A 407 -16.63 11.40 -3.30
N LEU A 408 -17.26 10.37 -3.88
CA LEU A 408 -16.59 9.12 -4.27
C LEU A 408 -16.60 8.96 -5.79
N ILE A 409 -15.41 8.95 -6.41
CA ILE A 409 -15.27 8.69 -7.85
C ILE A 409 -15.07 7.20 -8.06
N LYS A 410 -16.15 6.49 -8.41
CA LYS A 410 -16.18 5.02 -8.43
C LYS A 410 -15.65 4.40 -9.73
N GLU A 411 -15.48 5.22 -10.77
CA GLU A 411 -14.95 4.80 -12.07
C GLU A 411 -13.46 5.14 -12.21
N PRO A 412 -12.70 4.38 -13.01
CA PRO A 412 -11.32 4.74 -13.34
C PRO A 412 -11.28 6.12 -14.01
N LEU A 413 -10.39 6.98 -13.52
CA LEU A 413 -10.17 8.33 -14.06
C LEU A 413 -9.39 8.29 -15.37
N SER A 414 -9.79 9.11 -16.33
CA SER A 414 -8.92 9.54 -17.44
C SER A 414 -7.77 10.39 -16.91
N SER A 415 -6.76 10.67 -17.74
CA SER A 415 -5.62 11.49 -17.30
C SER A 415 -6.01 12.94 -17.02
N GLU A 416 -6.92 13.51 -17.80
CA GLU A 416 -7.44 14.85 -17.54
C GLU A 416 -8.21 14.91 -16.22
N GLU A 417 -9.09 13.94 -15.95
CA GLU A 417 -9.84 13.91 -14.69
C GLU A 417 -8.94 13.63 -13.48
N TYR A 418 -7.91 12.78 -13.65
CA TYR A 418 -6.86 12.55 -12.66
C TYR A 418 -6.11 13.85 -12.34
N TRP A 419 -5.66 14.57 -13.36
CA TRP A 419 -4.97 15.86 -13.21
C TRP A 419 -5.86 16.90 -12.53
N ASN A 420 -7.13 16.99 -12.92
CA ASN A 420 -8.08 17.89 -12.28
C ASN A 420 -8.34 17.53 -10.81
N LEU A 421 -8.46 16.25 -10.48
CA LEU A 421 -8.60 15.81 -9.09
C LEU A 421 -7.37 16.21 -8.26
N LEU A 422 -6.17 15.92 -8.77
CA LEU A 422 -4.93 16.20 -8.07
C LEU A 422 -4.72 17.71 -7.90
N SER A 423 -4.77 18.48 -8.98
CA SER A 423 -4.53 19.93 -8.99
C SER A 423 -5.53 20.76 -8.17
N THR A 424 -6.76 20.27 -7.99
CA THR A 424 -7.79 20.97 -7.19
C THR A 424 -7.78 20.61 -5.71
N GLY A 425 -6.96 19.65 -5.28
CA GLY A 425 -6.84 19.26 -3.88
C GLY A 425 -5.89 20.15 -3.10
N ASP A 426 -6.29 20.52 -1.87
CA ASP A 426 -5.47 21.31 -0.95
C ASP A 426 -4.60 20.43 -0.03
N ILE A 427 -5.00 19.17 0.19
CA ILE A 427 -4.22 18.17 0.95
C ILE A 427 -4.43 16.80 0.30
N ASN A 428 -3.36 16.06 0.02
CA ASN A 428 -3.45 14.69 -0.52
C ASN A 428 -3.08 13.63 0.54
N LEU A 429 -3.95 12.64 0.71
CA LEU A 429 -3.77 11.53 1.64
C LEU A 429 -3.12 10.34 0.93
N LEU A 430 -1.90 9.99 1.35
CA LEU A 430 -1.14 8.85 0.81
C LEU A 430 -0.86 7.85 1.92
N LEU A 431 -1.92 7.19 2.39
CA LEU A 431 -1.98 6.36 3.60
C LEU A 431 -1.37 4.97 3.41
N TYR A 432 -0.24 4.89 2.71
CA TYR A 432 0.26 3.63 2.18
C TYR A 432 0.87 2.75 3.26
N ASP A 433 0.75 1.44 3.06
CA ASP A 433 1.30 0.44 3.97
C ASP A 433 2.81 0.61 4.14
N ARG A 434 3.25 0.71 5.39
CA ARG A 434 4.63 1.05 5.74
C ARG A 434 5.63 -0.04 5.38
N ASP A 435 5.22 -1.31 5.31
CA ASP A 435 6.14 -2.41 5.06
C ASP A 435 6.30 -2.65 3.56
N ASN A 436 5.24 -2.45 2.79
CA ASN A 436 5.29 -2.45 1.33
C ASN A 436 6.02 -1.22 0.77
N TYR A 437 5.73 -0.03 1.32
CA TYR A 437 6.33 1.23 0.88
C TYR A 437 7.55 1.64 1.71
N TYR A 438 8.18 0.71 2.43
CA TYR A 438 9.51 0.96 2.97
C TYR A 438 10.53 1.15 1.85
N ALA A 439 10.51 0.27 0.84
CA ALA A 439 11.42 0.34 -0.29
C ALA A 439 10.76 0.90 -1.55
N ARG A 440 9.44 0.74 -1.73
CA ARG A 440 8.76 1.16 -2.96
C ARG A 440 8.54 2.67 -3.01
N SER A 441 8.63 3.21 -4.23
CA SER A 441 8.31 4.59 -4.53
C SER A 441 6.80 4.82 -4.72
N SER A 442 6.38 6.08 -4.80
CA SER A 442 5.02 6.50 -5.17
C SER A 442 5.10 7.63 -6.20
N GLY A 443 4.54 7.41 -7.39
CA GLY A 443 4.40 8.45 -8.42
C GLY A 443 3.51 9.60 -7.95
N ILE A 444 2.37 9.26 -7.34
CA ILE A 444 1.39 10.22 -6.80
C ILE A 444 2.02 11.15 -5.76
N PHE A 445 2.97 10.63 -4.96
CA PHE A 445 3.73 11.44 -4.02
C PHE A 445 4.57 12.50 -4.73
N ILE A 446 5.35 12.11 -5.73
CA ILE A 446 6.18 13.05 -6.52
C ILE A 446 5.32 14.05 -7.29
N GLU A 447 4.22 13.60 -7.89
CA GLU A 447 3.27 14.47 -8.59
C GLU A 447 2.65 15.49 -7.62
N SER A 448 2.29 15.09 -6.39
CA SER A 448 1.77 16.00 -5.37
C SER A 448 2.81 17.05 -4.95
N LEU A 449 4.07 16.62 -4.72
CA LEU A 449 5.16 17.52 -4.34
C LEU A 449 5.49 18.52 -5.44
N ALA A 450 5.53 18.07 -6.70
CA ALA A 450 5.81 18.94 -7.84
C ALA A 450 4.72 20.02 -8.03
N LEU A 451 3.47 19.71 -7.67
CA LEU A 451 2.37 20.67 -7.65
C LEU A 451 2.33 21.56 -6.40
N GLY A 452 3.22 21.34 -5.43
CA GLY A 452 3.22 22.08 -4.16
C GLY A 452 2.07 21.71 -3.22
N ILE A 453 1.43 20.55 -3.41
CA ILE A 453 0.30 20.09 -2.58
C ILE A 453 0.85 19.43 -1.31
N PRO A 454 0.44 19.89 -0.11
CA PRO A 454 0.73 19.20 1.14
C PRO A 454 0.24 17.75 1.14
N VAL A 455 1.12 16.83 1.56
CA VAL A 455 0.84 15.39 1.62
C VAL A 455 0.85 14.86 3.04
N ILE A 456 -0.03 13.91 3.33
CA ILE A 456 -0.02 13.13 4.58
C ILE A 456 0.42 11.71 4.26
N VAL A 457 1.59 11.33 4.80
CA VAL A 457 2.23 10.04 4.53
C VAL A 457 2.55 9.30 5.84
N PRO A 458 2.36 7.97 5.93
CA PRO A 458 2.76 7.20 7.09
C PRO A 458 4.27 7.20 7.32
N ALA A 459 4.68 7.39 8.57
CA ALA A 459 6.07 7.23 8.99
C ALA A 459 6.61 5.82 8.70
N GLY A 460 7.92 5.74 8.44
CA GLY A 460 8.60 4.49 8.07
C GLY A 460 8.48 4.12 6.59
N THR A 461 7.74 4.88 5.78
CA THR A 461 7.72 4.73 4.32
C THR A 461 8.90 5.48 3.67
N TRP A 462 9.21 5.13 2.43
CA TRP A 462 10.11 5.90 1.55
C TRP A 462 9.64 7.35 1.40
N MET A 463 8.32 7.57 1.26
CA MET A 463 7.73 8.90 1.13
C MET A 463 8.03 9.77 2.35
N ALA A 464 7.87 9.24 3.57
CA ALA A 464 8.20 9.96 4.80
C ALA A 464 9.68 10.36 4.86
N ARG A 465 10.59 9.49 4.37
CA ARG A 465 12.02 9.81 4.31
C ARG A 465 12.33 10.96 3.35
N GLN A 466 11.63 11.07 2.22
CA GLN A 466 11.82 12.19 1.30
C GLN A 466 11.48 13.55 1.92
N LEU A 467 10.66 13.58 2.98
CA LEU A 467 10.29 14.80 3.70
C LEU A 467 11.14 15.05 4.96
N THR A 468 11.90 14.06 5.42
CA THR A 468 12.50 14.05 6.75
C THR A 468 13.47 15.21 6.95
N ASP A 469 14.37 15.44 6.00
CA ASP A 469 15.38 16.50 6.13
C ASP A 469 14.76 17.89 6.10
N GLU A 470 13.78 18.13 5.23
CA GLU A 470 13.07 19.42 5.19
C GLU A 470 12.30 19.70 6.48
N ILE A 471 11.64 18.68 7.05
CA ILE A 471 10.98 18.79 8.35
C ILE A 471 11.99 19.16 9.44
N TYR A 472 13.18 18.55 9.41
CA TYR A 472 14.21 18.80 10.41
C TYR A 472 14.84 20.18 10.24
N ARG A 473 15.09 20.64 9.01
CA ARG A 473 15.51 22.02 8.74
C ARG A 473 14.48 23.03 9.21
N TYR A 474 13.18 22.77 9.00
CA TYR A 474 12.12 23.59 9.55
C TYR A 474 12.16 23.63 11.07
N HIS A 475 12.28 22.48 11.74
CA HIS A 475 12.42 22.44 13.21
C HIS A 475 13.64 23.20 13.73
N VAL A 476 14.77 23.14 13.02
CA VAL A 476 15.95 23.95 13.35
C VAL A 476 15.65 25.44 13.20
N SER A 477 14.98 25.84 12.12
CA SER A 477 14.59 27.25 11.90
C SER A 477 13.70 27.80 13.02
N LEU A 478 12.85 26.94 13.63
CA LEU A 478 12.01 27.33 14.77
C LEU A 478 12.83 27.71 16.00
N THR A 479 14.04 27.18 16.17
CA THR A 479 14.92 27.59 17.28
C THR A 479 15.45 29.01 17.14
N GLN A 480 15.38 29.57 15.91
CA GLN A 480 15.80 30.93 15.61
C GLN A 480 14.61 31.91 15.63
N THR A 481 13.39 31.43 15.37
CA THR A 481 12.19 32.27 15.27
C THR A 481 11.29 32.22 16.51
N MET A 482 11.37 31.18 17.33
CA MET A 482 10.59 31.04 18.56
C MET A 482 11.43 31.32 19.82
N GLU A 483 10.79 31.87 20.84
CA GLU A 483 11.40 32.07 22.17
C GLU A 483 11.61 30.73 22.88
N VAL A 484 12.85 30.44 23.28
CA VAL A 484 13.19 29.23 24.05
C VAL A 484 12.98 29.49 25.54
N LEU A 485 11.83 29.07 26.07
CA LEU A 485 11.51 29.23 27.50
C LEU A 485 12.36 28.34 28.42
N LYS A 486 12.72 27.14 27.95
CA LYS A 486 13.56 26.22 28.72
C LYS A 486 14.29 25.24 27.81
N LEU A 487 15.61 25.13 28.00
CA LEU A 487 16.45 24.10 27.38
C LEU A 487 16.87 23.07 28.43
N ARG A 488 16.90 21.78 28.03
CA ARG A 488 17.40 20.65 28.82
C ARG A 488 18.29 19.79 27.96
N ARG A 489 19.47 19.43 28.47
CA ARG A 489 20.36 18.45 27.81
C ARG A 489 20.02 17.05 28.26
N GLY A 490 20.23 16.05 27.40
CA GLY A 490 19.88 14.66 27.68
C GLY A 490 20.50 14.12 28.97
N GLU A 491 21.74 14.48 29.27
CA GLU A 491 22.49 14.08 30.47
C GLU A 491 21.92 14.67 31.77
N GLU A 492 21.21 15.80 31.69
CA GLU A 492 20.55 16.43 32.84
C GLU A 492 19.21 15.76 33.19
N LEU A 493 18.70 14.91 32.28
CA LEU A 493 17.41 14.25 32.43
C LEU A 493 17.56 12.96 33.23
N ARG A 494 16.61 12.72 34.13
CA ARG A 494 16.52 11.47 34.88
C ARG A 494 15.82 10.41 34.02
N TRP A 495 16.61 9.71 33.23
CA TRP A 495 16.13 8.59 32.43
C TRP A 495 15.89 7.34 33.29
N ARG A 496 14.88 6.57 32.89
CA ARG A 496 14.47 5.31 33.51
C ARG A 496 14.08 4.30 32.44
N ARG A 497 14.19 3.02 32.74
CA ARG A 497 13.71 1.94 31.87
C ARG A 497 12.35 1.41 32.33
N TYR A 498 11.45 1.20 31.38
CA TYR A 498 10.14 0.62 31.68
C TYR A 498 10.31 -0.80 32.23
N GLY A 499 9.61 -1.11 33.33
CA GLY A 499 9.80 -2.36 34.08
C GLY A 499 11.02 -2.42 35.01
N GLN A 500 11.95 -1.46 34.91
CA GLN A 500 13.15 -1.34 35.75
C GLN A 500 13.38 0.13 36.12
N PRO A 501 12.53 0.74 36.97
CA PRO A 501 12.52 2.18 37.21
C PRO A 501 13.80 2.72 37.89
N GLU A 502 14.55 1.85 38.58
CA GLU A 502 15.84 2.20 39.20
C GLU A 502 17.02 2.14 38.22
N PHE A 503 16.84 1.51 37.06
CA PHE A 503 17.88 1.42 36.04
C PHE A 503 17.91 2.70 35.20
N ASN A 504 19.06 3.36 35.16
CA ASN A 504 19.30 4.49 34.28
C ASN A 504 19.83 3.99 32.92
N PRO A 505 19.06 4.09 31.82
CA PRO A 505 19.50 3.66 30.49
C PRO A 505 20.48 4.63 29.81
N MET A 506 20.78 5.78 30.44
CA MET A 506 21.77 6.74 29.95
C MET A 506 23.19 6.32 30.37
N SER A 507 24.07 6.12 29.40
CA SER A 507 25.50 5.84 29.62
C SER A 507 26.34 6.56 28.55
N ASN A 508 27.42 7.23 28.94
CA ASN A 508 28.33 7.94 28.04
C ASN A 508 27.63 8.92 27.05
N GLY A 509 26.56 9.60 27.50
CA GLY A 509 25.78 10.53 26.67
C GLY A 509 24.78 9.86 25.72
N GLU A 510 24.66 8.53 25.75
CA GLU A 510 23.73 7.75 24.91
C GLU A 510 22.63 7.10 25.75
N VAL A 511 21.38 7.20 25.28
CA VAL A 511 20.25 6.48 25.88
C VAL A 511 20.04 5.18 25.15
N THR A 512 20.17 4.05 25.86
CA THR A 512 20.01 2.71 25.29
C THR A 512 18.62 2.12 25.59
N PHE A 513 17.97 1.57 24.57
CA PHE A 513 16.65 0.93 24.68
C PHE A 513 16.43 -0.05 23.52
N GLY A 514 15.55 -1.06 23.68
CA GLY A 514 15.32 -2.09 22.66
C GLY A 514 14.00 -2.86 22.81
N GLY A 515 13.45 -3.37 21.72
CA GLY A 515 12.27 -4.25 21.76
C GLY A 515 10.93 -3.62 22.23
N ALA A 516 9.91 -4.46 22.33
CA ALA A 516 8.52 -4.00 22.52
C ALA A 516 8.24 -3.40 23.92
N SER A 517 8.90 -3.93 24.95
CA SER A 517 8.68 -3.64 26.37
C SER A 517 9.73 -2.71 26.99
N GLU A 518 10.90 -2.52 26.37
CA GLU A 518 12.02 -1.81 27.00
C GLU A 518 12.07 -0.33 26.56
N LYS A 519 11.05 0.43 26.94
CA LYS A 519 11.04 1.87 26.70
C LYS A 519 12.03 2.57 27.64
N ALA A 520 12.81 3.51 27.14
CA ALA A 520 13.49 4.51 27.97
C ALA A 520 12.58 5.71 28.13
N TYR A 521 12.48 6.29 29.32
CA TYR A 521 11.63 7.45 29.55
C TYR A 521 12.19 8.42 30.58
N CYS A 522 11.72 9.66 30.54
CA CYS A 522 11.97 10.66 31.56
C CYS A 522 10.72 11.53 31.78
N TRP A 523 10.76 12.32 32.85
CA TRP A 523 9.71 13.27 33.18
C TRP A 523 10.22 14.70 33.02
N LEU A 524 9.42 15.55 32.37
CA LEU A 524 9.72 16.95 32.14
C LEU A 524 8.63 17.82 32.78
N ALA A 525 9.03 18.90 33.44
CA ALA A 525 8.09 19.94 33.86
C ALA A 525 7.86 20.92 32.70
N VAL A 526 6.62 21.32 32.47
CA VAL A 526 6.24 22.26 31.41
C VAL A 526 6.36 23.70 31.92
N PRO A 527 7.19 24.55 31.31
CA PRO A 527 7.27 25.96 31.67
C PRO A 527 5.92 26.67 31.44
N LYS A 528 5.58 27.63 32.30
CA LYS A 528 4.42 28.50 32.06
C LYS A 528 4.55 29.19 30.70
N ARG A 529 3.47 29.25 29.93
CA ARG A 529 3.39 29.81 28.56
C ARG A 529 4.01 28.94 27.46
N ALA A 530 4.57 27.77 27.76
CA ALA A 530 5.08 26.88 26.72
C ALA A 530 3.93 26.40 25.82
N THR A 531 4.10 26.58 24.51
CA THR A 531 3.11 26.16 23.50
C THR A 531 3.56 24.90 22.75
N HIS A 532 4.87 24.64 22.71
CA HIS A 532 5.45 23.53 21.97
C HIS A 532 6.60 22.90 22.77
N LEU A 533 6.77 21.60 22.61
CA LEU A 533 7.96 20.85 22.96
C LEU A 533 8.70 20.50 21.67
N LEU A 534 9.96 20.92 21.57
CA LEU A 534 10.87 20.56 20.49
C LEU A 534 11.97 19.66 21.05
N VAL A 535 12.19 18.50 20.44
CA VAL A 535 13.19 17.52 20.88
C VAL A 535 14.12 17.19 19.71
N PHE A 536 15.43 17.26 19.96
CA PHE A 536 16.48 16.83 19.04
C PHE A 536 17.29 15.69 19.66
N PHE A 537 17.66 14.70 18.86
CA PHE A 537 18.55 13.62 19.29
C PHE A 537 19.24 12.97 18.09
N LYS A 538 20.41 12.35 18.31
CA LYS A 538 21.10 11.53 17.29
C LYS A 538 20.67 10.08 17.40
N ILE A 539 20.43 9.43 16.27
CA ILE A 539 20.22 7.99 16.20
C ILE A 539 21.56 7.35 15.83
N VAL A 540 22.19 6.69 16.80
CA VAL A 540 23.53 6.11 16.62
C VAL A 540 23.48 4.85 15.75
N THR A 541 22.43 4.04 15.88
CA THR A 541 22.26 2.83 15.07
C THR A 541 21.62 3.16 13.73
N PRO A 542 22.32 2.94 12.60
CA PRO A 542 21.82 3.34 11.30
C PRO A 542 20.53 2.59 10.92
N LYS A 543 19.68 3.25 10.14
CA LYS A 543 18.43 2.68 9.57
C LYS A 543 17.37 2.27 10.59
N LEU A 544 17.52 2.62 11.87
CA LEU A 544 16.48 2.43 12.88
C LEU A 544 15.50 3.61 12.91
N PHE A 545 14.31 3.33 13.45
CA PHE A 545 13.29 4.33 13.70
C PHE A 545 12.98 4.35 15.19
N VAL A 546 12.83 5.55 15.74
CA VAL A 546 12.47 5.75 17.14
C VAL A 546 11.03 6.19 17.21
N GLN A 547 10.23 5.47 18.00
CA GLN A 547 8.90 5.90 18.38
C GLN A 547 9.02 6.75 19.64
N VAL A 548 8.69 8.03 19.50
CA VAL A 548 8.67 9.01 20.57
C VAL A 548 7.25 9.16 21.08
N PHE A 549 7.10 9.07 22.38
CA PHE A 549 5.85 9.21 23.11
C PHE A 549 5.90 10.49 23.94
N VAL A 550 4.86 11.31 23.85
CA VAL A 550 4.72 12.53 24.66
C VAL A 550 3.34 12.48 25.31
N ASP A 551 3.31 12.05 26.57
CA ASP A 551 2.10 12.07 27.39
C ASP A 551 2.06 13.38 28.19
N GLN A 552 1.01 14.17 28.01
CA GLN A 552 0.88 15.51 28.59
C GLN A 552 -0.15 15.46 29.72
N LEU A 553 0.30 15.73 30.94
CA LEU A 553 -0.48 15.61 32.16
C LEU A 553 -0.70 16.97 32.82
N ASP A 554 -1.87 17.14 33.42
CA ASP A 554 -2.18 18.27 34.30
C ASP A 554 -1.63 18.08 35.73
N ARG A 555 -2.02 18.98 36.64
CA ARG A 555 -1.56 18.98 38.04
C ARG A 555 -2.03 17.77 38.83
N ASP A 556 -3.16 17.19 38.45
CA ASP A 556 -3.76 16.02 39.08
C ASP A 556 -3.24 14.71 38.46
N ASN A 557 -2.24 14.80 37.58
CA ASN A 557 -1.69 13.71 36.77
C ASN A 557 -2.72 13.08 35.81
N MET A 558 -3.77 13.81 35.44
CA MET A 558 -4.72 13.36 34.43
C MET A 558 -4.18 13.67 33.03
N ARG A 559 -4.30 12.71 32.13
CA ARG A 559 -3.86 12.84 30.74
C ARG A 559 -4.75 13.84 30.00
N LYS A 560 -4.16 14.93 29.53
CA LYS A 560 -4.80 15.92 28.66
C LYS A 560 -4.64 15.57 27.19
N LYS A 561 -3.43 15.16 26.80
CA LYS A 561 -3.08 14.89 25.40
C LYS A 561 -1.98 13.85 25.32
N PHE A 562 -2.05 13.01 24.28
CA PHE A 562 -1.04 12.01 24.01
C PHE A 562 -0.63 12.09 22.54
N ASN A 563 0.68 12.16 22.30
CA ASN A 563 1.27 12.13 20.98
C ASN A 563 2.21 10.93 20.86
N SER A 564 2.13 10.24 19.71
CA SER A 564 3.08 9.20 19.34
C SER A 564 3.56 9.47 17.92
N ILE A 565 4.88 9.66 17.78
CA ILE A 565 5.51 10.06 16.52
C ILE A 565 6.64 9.09 16.24
N ILE A 566 6.75 8.60 15.02
CA ILE A 566 7.86 7.76 14.58
C ILE A 566 8.79 8.62 13.73
N VAL A 567 10.07 8.65 14.09
CA VAL A 567 11.11 9.38 13.37
C VAL A 567 12.27 8.47 13.01
N GLY A 568 12.90 8.74 11.88
CA GLY A 568 14.12 8.06 11.44
C GLY A 568 15.31 9.02 11.43
N GLN A 569 16.47 8.55 11.02
CA GLN A 569 17.64 9.40 10.81
C GLN A 569 17.44 10.25 9.55
N GLY A 570 17.84 11.53 9.60
CA GLY A 570 17.93 12.38 8.41
C GLY A 570 19.04 11.93 7.45
N SER A 571 18.97 12.32 6.18
CA SER A 571 19.99 11.94 5.19
C SER A 571 21.15 12.94 5.14
N GLU A 572 20.89 14.21 5.43
CA GLU A 572 21.92 15.26 5.49
C GLU A 572 22.41 15.58 6.91
N GLY A 573 21.62 15.22 7.92
CA GLY A 573 21.90 15.49 9.32
C GLY A 573 21.94 14.23 10.16
N ASP A 574 22.93 14.15 11.05
CA ASP A 574 23.07 13.06 12.02
C ASP A 574 22.02 13.08 13.15
N PHE A 575 20.94 13.86 13.01
CA PHE A 575 19.94 14.04 14.05
C PHE A 575 18.52 13.78 13.53
N ALA A 576 17.67 13.40 14.48
CA ALA A 576 16.22 13.35 14.35
C ALA A 576 15.61 14.44 15.21
N SER A 577 14.42 14.90 14.83
CA SER A 577 13.69 15.88 15.62
C SER A 577 12.19 15.68 15.59
N ILE A 578 11.52 16.07 16.69
CA ILE A 578 10.07 16.14 16.78
C ILE A 578 9.63 17.49 17.34
N LEU A 579 8.52 17.99 16.85
CA LEU A 579 7.81 19.15 17.39
C LEU A 579 6.42 18.70 17.83
N VAL A 580 6.07 18.96 19.09
CA VAL A 580 4.79 18.56 19.68
C VAL A 580 4.08 19.78 20.27
N PRO A 581 2.87 20.13 19.80
CA PRO A 581 2.07 21.19 20.41
C PRO A 581 1.57 20.75 21.79
N LEU A 582 1.75 21.63 22.77
CA LEU A 582 1.39 21.40 24.17
C LEU A 582 -0.05 21.85 24.47
N ASP A 583 -0.75 21.04 25.25
CA ASP A 583 -2.03 21.41 25.82
C ASP A 583 -1.86 22.54 26.84
N ARG A 584 -2.82 23.47 26.90
CA ARG A 584 -2.74 24.66 27.77
C ARG A 584 -2.72 24.31 29.25
N GLU A 585 -3.30 23.17 29.63
CA GLU A 585 -3.37 22.70 31.02
C GLU A 585 -2.23 21.75 31.39
N ALA A 586 -1.37 21.38 30.43
CA ALA A 586 -0.25 20.49 30.68
C ALA A 586 0.82 21.17 31.55
N VAL A 587 1.14 20.54 32.68
CA VAL A 587 2.21 20.98 33.60
C VAL A 587 3.36 19.97 33.65
N LYS A 588 3.13 18.75 33.20
CA LYS A 588 4.09 17.65 33.25
C LYS A 588 4.02 16.82 31.98
N ILE A 589 5.17 16.38 31.49
CA ILE A 589 5.31 15.54 30.32
C ILE A 589 6.02 14.25 30.69
N TRP A 590 5.46 13.12 30.27
CA TRP A 590 6.19 11.86 30.16
C TRP A 590 6.75 11.75 28.74
N LEU A 591 8.08 11.81 28.61
CA LEU A 591 8.77 11.63 27.34
C LEU A 591 9.32 10.20 27.29
N GLY A 592 8.78 9.38 26.40
CA GLY A 592 9.20 8.00 26.20
C GLY A 592 9.82 7.77 24.83
N LEU A 593 10.86 6.94 24.78
CA LEU A 593 11.54 6.48 23.57
C LEU A 593 11.47 4.96 23.50
N LYS A 594 11.26 4.45 22.29
CA LYS A 594 11.23 3.03 21.98
C LYS A 594 11.74 2.81 20.57
N ASN A 595 12.32 1.65 20.29
CA ASN A 595 12.46 1.22 18.91
C ASN A 595 11.05 1.04 18.29
N ALA A 596 10.80 1.68 17.15
CA ALA A 596 9.49 1.63 16.49
C ALA A 596 9.22 0.29 15.80
N PHE A 597 10.28 -0.42 15.37
CA PHE A 597 10.20 -1.64 14.56
C PHE A 597 11.02 -2.78 15.15
#